data_AF-X6DHX2-F1
#
_entry.id   AF-X6DHX2-F1
#
_cell.length_a   1.000
_cell.length_b   1.000
_cell.length_c   1.000
_cell.angle_alpha   90.00
_cell.angle_beta   90.00
_cell.angle_gamma   90.00
#
_symmetry.space_group_name_H-M   'P 1'
#
loop_
_entity.id
_entity.type
_entity.pdbx_description
1 polymer ?
#
loop_
_entity_poly.entity_id
_entity_poly.type
_entity_poly.pdbx_seq_one_letter_code
_entity_poly.pdbx_strand_id
1 'polypeptide(L)'
;MSKGRANSRGIVGEYLEAFYDYDEKRGYFGKPCFDEIIEPFRVGKGLVVPVKPLITIVENGLQVPIFTVGWANFPLTIWQMRLLATIFEDAVFSLTDFRKSPGEFLCFPKVGKGDSAKRQPLVWNRGDFELLSRNELRECLDEFLLALEDAKIILEAAHRKQQAEAPVVEEKPLGETPLFDWR
;
A
#
# COMPACT_ATOMS: atom_id res chain seq x y z
N MET A 1 -15.78 0.10 15.06
CA MET A 1 -15.19 -1.11 14.44
C MET A 1 -16.05 -1.55 13.26
N SER A 2 -15.65 -1.24 12.02
CA SER A 2 -16.36 -1.72 10.83
C SER A 2 -16.12 -3.23 10.67
N LYS A 3 -17.18 -4.04 10.67
CA LYS A 3 -17.07 -5.47 10.34
C LYS A 3 -16.54 -5.57 8.90
N GLY A 4 -15.36 -6.18 8.72
CA GLY A 4 -14.80 -6.45 7.39
C GLY A 4 -15.78 -7.27 6.53
N ARG A 5 -15.69 -7.11 5.21
CA ARG A 5 -16.58 -7.81 4.26
C ARG A 5 -16.49 -9.33 4.47
N ALA A 6 -17.61 -10.03 4.50
CA ALA A 6 -17.65 -11.48 4.73
C ALA A 6 -16.76 -12.24 3.73
N ASN A 7 -16.72 -11.78 2.48
CA ASN A 7 -15.96 -12.40 1.39
C ASN A 7 -14.44 -12.27 1.53
N SER A 8 -13.92 -11.38 2.37
CA SER A 8 -12.47 -11.22 2.57
C SER A 8 -11.91 -12.05 3.72
N ARG A 9 -12.76 -12.68 4.53
CA ARG A 9 -12.31 -13.39 5.76
C ARG A 9 -11.42 -14.59 5.46
N GLY A 10 -11.78 -15.41 4.47
CA GLY A 10 -10.97 -16.56 4.07
C GLY A 10 -9.60 -16.13 3.53
N ILE A 11 -9.57 -15.11 2.68
CA ILE A 11 -8.34 -14.58 2.07
C ILE A 11 -7.39 -13.98 3.11
N VAL A 12 -7.94 -13.27 4.09
CA VAL A 12 -7.18 -12.71 5.21
C VAL A 12 -6.74 -13.82 6.17
N GLY A 13 -7.59 -14.83 6.42
CA GLY A 13 -7.25 -15.99 7.22
C GLY A 13 -6.02 -16.72 6.68
N GLU A 14 -6.02 -17.07 5.40
CA GLU A 14 -4.87 -17.70 4.74
C GLU A 14 -3.58 -16.87 4.85
N TYR A 15 -3.71 -15.53 4.79
CA TYR A 15 -2.57 -14.63 4.93
C TYR A 15 -2.03 -14.61 6.37
N LEU A 16 -2.92 -14.54 7.37
CA LEU A 16 -2.53 -14.57 8.78
C LEU A 16 -1.93 -15.91 9.16
N GLU A 17 -2.48 -17.03 8.69
CA GLU A 17 -1.91 -18.37 8.89
C GLU A 17 -0.48 -18.43 8.36
N ALA A 18 -0.25 -18.00 7.11
CA ALA A 18 1.09 -17.97 6.54
C ALA A 18 2.05 -17.03 7.29
N PHE A 19 1.53 -15.92 7.83
CA PHE A 19 2.30 -15.02 8.69
C PHE A 19 2.72 -15.69 9.99
N TYR A 20 1.79 -16.33 10.70
CA TYR A 20 2.10 -17.02 11.95
C TYR A 20 3.05 -18.21 11.74
N ASP A 21 2.87 -19.00 10.68
CA ASP A 21 3.79 -20.08 10.30
C ASP A 21 5.23 -19.57 10.05
N TYR A 22 5.35 -18.35 9.53
CA TYR A 22 6.63 -17.69 9.33
C TYR A 22 7.19 -17.11 10.64
N ASP A 23 6.34 -16.47 11.45
CA ASP A 23 6.69 -15.87 12.73
C ASP A 23 7.17 -16.93 13.73
N GLU A 24 6.60 -18.14 13.75
CA GLU A 24 7.12 -19.26 14.58
C GLU A 24 8.60 -19.57 14.31
N LYS A 25 9.09 -19.29 13.10
CA LYS A 25 10.49 -19.52 12.70
C LYS A 25 11.35 -18.27 12.86
N ARG A 26 10.84 -17.11 12.45
CA ARG A 26 11.54 -15.83 12.50
C ARG A 26 11.63 -15.28 13.93
N GLY A 27 10.64 -15.62 14.76
CA GLY A 27 10.52 -15.28 16.16
C GLY A 27 10.51 -13.78 16.39
N TYR A 28 9.58 -13.04 15.78
CA TYR A 28 9.54 -11.59 15.97
C TYR A 28 9.38 -11.27 17.46
N PHE A 29 10.39 -10.64 18.03
CA PHE A 29 10.41 -10.28 19.44
C PHE A 29 10.85 -8.83 19.57
N GLY A 30 9.94 -7.98 20.01
CA GLY A 30 10.25 -6.57 20.22
C GLY A 30 9.09 -5.81 20.82
N LYS A 31 9.40 -4.74 21.54
CA LYS A 31 8.39 -3.76 21.93
C LYS A 31 8.09 -2.88 20.71
N PRO A 32 6.81 -2.64 20.36
CA PRO A 32 6.48 -1.63 19.36
C PRO A 32 7.08 -0.30 19.80
N CYS A 33 7.89 0.31 18.94
CA CYS A 33 8.66 1.50 19.29
C CYS A 33 7.95 2.80 18.89
N PHE A 34 7.13 2.74 17.83
CA PHE A 34 6.39 3.88 17.31
C PHE A 34 4.96 3.48 17.02
N ASP A 35 4.02 4.35 17.36
CA ASP A 35 2.60 4.13 17.11
C ASP A 35 2.30 4.24 15.61
N GLU A 36 2.82 5.27 14.92
CA GLU A 36 2.74 5.42 13.46
C GLU A 36 3.93 6.24 12.92
N ILE A 37 4.68 5.69 11.96
CA ILE A 37 5.67 6.44 11.16
C ILE A 37 5.10 6.58 9.75
N ILE A 38 5.03 7.82 9.25
CA ILE A 38 4.60 8.10 7.88
C ILE A 38 5.57 9.13 7.30
N GLU A 39 6.48 8.65 6.45
CA GLU A 39 7.50 9.49 5.87
C GLU A 39 7.20 9.84 4.41
N PRO A 40 7.41 11.10 3.99
CA PRO A 40 7.08 11.54 2.64
C PRO A 40 8.22 11.22 1.65
N PHE A 41 7.94 10.39 0.65
CA PHE A 41 8.79 10.30 -0.55
C PHE A 41 8.36 11.36 -1.57
N ARG A 42 9.29 12.22 -1.98
CA ARG A 42 8.99 13.37 -2.86
C ARG A 42 9.24 13.00 -4.32
N VAL A 43 8.16 12.92 -5.10
CA VAL A 43 8.22 12.65 -6.54
C VAL A 43 8.49 13.93 -7.33
N GLY A 44 7.87 15.04 -6.94
CA GLY A 44 7.97 16.32 -7.65
C GLY A 44 7.36 17.48 -6.88
N LYS A 45 7.24 18.65 -7.52
CA LYS A 45 6.63 19.83 -6.89
C LYS A 45 5.17 19.57 -6.54
N GLY A 46 4.88 19.48 -5.24
CA GLY A 46 3.51 19.29 -4.73
C GLY A 46 3.00 17.85 -4.79
N LEU A 47 3.82 16.88 -5.23
CA LEU A 47 3.45 15.47 -5.25
C LEU A 47 4.33 14.66 -4.29
N VAL A 48 3.68 14.00 -3.34
CA VAL A 48 4.32 13.23 -2.28
C VAL A 48 3.63 11.88 -2.16
N VAL A 49 4.42 10.83 -2.03
CA VAL A 49 3.96 9.47 -1.76
C VAL A 49 4.26 9.16 -0.29
N PRO A 50 3.25 8.89 0.55
CA PRO A 50 3.48 8.51 1.93
C PRO A 50 4.04 7.09 2.01
N VAL A 51 5.13 6.92 2.75
CA VAL A 51 5.79 5.65 3.03
C VAL A 51 5.56 5.31 4.49
N LYS A 52 4.82 4.23 4.75
CA LYS A 52 4.44 3.79 6.10
C LYS A 52 4.85 2.32 6.29
N PRO A 53 5.82 2.01 7.18
CA PRO A 53 6.02 0.65 7.65
C PRO A 53 4.79 0.18 8.45
N LEU A 54 4.50 -1.12 8.45
CA LEU A 54 3.38 -1.65 9.24
C LEU A 54 3.67 -1.48 10.74
N ILE A 55 4.88 -1.84 11.14
CA ILE A 55 5.33 -1.78 12.53
C ILE A 55 6.82 -1.50 12.55
N THR A 56 7.29 -0.88 13.62
CA THR A 56 8.71 -0.77 13.93
C THR A 56 8.97 -1.44 15.26
N ILE A 57 9.84 -2.44 15.25
CA ILE A 57 10.24 -3.19 16.45
C ILE A 57 11.67 -2.80 16.87
N VAL A 58 12.02 -3.07 18.13
CA VAL A 58 13.41 -2.96 18.60
C VAL A 58 14.01 -4.35 18.73
N GLU A 59 14.99 -4.66 17.88
CA GLU A 59 15.77 -5.90 17.92
C GLU A 59 17.26 -5.56 18.07
N ASN A 60 17.96 -6.19 19.01
CA ASN A 60 19.40 -5.97 19.26
C ASN A 60 19.80 -4.49 19.44
N GLY A 61 18.91 -3.66 20.00
CA GLY A 61 19.14 -2.23 20.18
C GLY A 61 19.00 -1.38 18.91
N LEU A 62 18.54 -1.97 17.80
CA LEU A 62 18.26 -1.28 16.55
C LEU A 62 16.74 -1.24 16.32
N GLN A 63 16.28 -0.14 15.72
CA GLN A 63 14.90 -0.01 15.30
C GLN A 63 14.75 -0.65 13.90
N VAL A 64 13.90 -1.66 13.79
CA VAL A 64 13.67 -2.42 12.55
C VAL A 64 12.26 -2.12 12.04
N PRO A 65 12.11 -1.31 10.97
CA PRO A 65 10.84 -1.13 10.33
C PRO A 65 10.52 -2.38 9.51
N ILE A 66 9.31 -2.91 9.70
CA ILE A 66 8.78 -4.06 8.98
C ILE A 66 7.69 -3.55 8.04
N PHE A 67 7.94 -3.71 6.76
CA PHE A 67 6.96 -3.46 5.70
C PHE A 67 6.28 -4.78 5.39
N THR A 68 4.95 -4.81 5.38
CA THR A 68 4.24 -6.01 4.96
C THR A 68 3.20 -5.71 3.91
N VAL A 69 3.11 -6.59 2.92
CA VAL A 69 2.16 -6.44 1.82
C VAL A 69 1.37 -7.72 1.60
N GLY A 70 0.05 -7.58 1.55
CA GLY A 70 -0.92 -8.68 1.47
C GLY A 70 -1.15 -9.25 0.07
N TRP A 71 -0.25 -9.04 -0.89
CA TRP A 71 -0.51 -9.41 -2.28
C TRP A 71 -0.67 -10.93 -2.45
N ALA A 72 -1.66 -11.33 -3.24
CA ALA A 72 -1.90 -12.74 -3.57
C ALA A 72 -0.94 -13.25 -4.64
N ASN A 73 -0.53 -12.39 -5.56
CA ASN A 73 0.52 -12.65 -6.55
C ASN A 73 1.61 -11.60 -6.36
N PHE A 74 2.86 -11.91 -6.71
CA PHE A 74 3.94 -10.94 -6.66
C PHE A 74 4.24 -10.43 -8.08
N PRO A 75 3.68 -9.28 -8.49
CA PRO A 75 3.81 -8.79 -9.87
C PRO A 75 5.08 -7.97 -10.10
N LEU A 76 5.89 -7.72 -9.06
CA LEU A 76 6.99 -6.79 -9.16
C LEU A 76 8.17 -7.39 -9.93
N THR A 77 8.61 -6.65 -10.94
CA THR A 77 9.87 -6.94 -11.62
C THR A 77 11.05 -6.52 -10.75
N ILE A 78 12.25 -7.05 -11.05
CA ILE A 78 13.49 -6.64 -10.35
C ILE A 78 13.67 -5.13 -10.38
N TRP A 79 13.37 -4.47 -11.51
CA TRP A 79 13.43 -3.02 -11.62
C TRP A 79 12.50 -2.30 -10.63
N GLN A 80 11.25 -2.77 -10.52
CA GLN A 80 10.28 -2.20 -9.58
C GLN A 80 10.69 -2.45 -8.12
N MET A 81 11.36 -3.57 -7.83
CA MET A 81 11.94 -3.83 -6.52
C MET A 81 13.08 -2.86 -6.19
N ARG A 82 13.97 -2.57 -7.16
CA ARG A 82 15.03 -1.56 -7.01
C ARG A 82 14.45 -0.16 -6.78
N LEU A 83 13.39 0.21 -7.51
CA LEU A 83 12.68 1.46 -7.29
C LEU A 83 12.10 1.54 -5.87
N LEU A 84 11.41 0.48 -5.42
CA LEU A 84 10.82 0.43 -4.09
C LEU A 84 11.89 0.50 -2.98
N ALA A 85 13.00 -0.21 -3.14
CA ALA A 85 14.15 -0.14 -2.23
C ALA A 85 14.73 1.29 -2.18
N THR A 86 14.82 1.97 -3.33
CA THR A 86 15.28 3.38 -3.41
C THR A 86 14.34 4.33 -2.68
N ILE A 87 13.02 4.13 -2.82
CA ILE A 87 12.00 4.90 -2.11
C ILE A 87 12.12 4.72 -0.59
N PHE A 88 12.28 3.47 -0.13
CA PHE A 88 12.45 3.19 1.30
C PHE A 88 13.76 3.75 1.86
N GLU A 89 14.84 3.70 1.07
CA GLU A 89 16.12 4.27 1.46
C GLU A 89 16.02 5.79 1.66
N ASP A 90 15.37 6.50 0.73
CA ASP A 90 15.21 7.95 0.80
C ASP A 90 14.22 8.38 1.89
N ALA A 91 13.07 7.72 2.00
CA ALA A 91 12.01 8.14 2.92
C ALA A 91 12.24 7.69 4.37
N VAL A 92 12.68 6.44 4.59
CA VAL A 92 12.70 5.83 5.93
C VAL A 92 14.13 5.60 6.42
N PHE A 93 14.99 4.95 5.63
CA PHE A 93 16.34 4.60 6.10
C PHE A 93 17.33 5.78 6.12
N SER A 94 16.98 6.90 5.49
CA SER A 94 17.75 8.15 5.58
C SER A 94 17.68 8.81 6.97
N LEU A 95 16.59 8.53 7.71
CA LEU A 95 16.37 9.02 9.06
C LEU A 95 17.43 8.48 10.02
N THR A 96 17.87 9.31 10.97
CA THR A 96 18.98 9.02 11.89
C THR A 96 18.83 7.69 12.61
N ASP A 97 17.61 7.37 13.02
CA ASP A 97 17.30 6.23 13.87
C ASP A 97 17.29 4.91 13.07
N PHE A 98 17.08 5.00 11.76
CA PHE A 98 17.00 3.85 10.84
C PHE A 98 18.25 3.66 9.97
N ARG A 99 19.26 4.53 10.06
CA ARG A 99 20.48 4.46 9.22
C ARG A 99 21.21 3.13 9.27
N LYS A 100 21.20 2.46 10.42
CA LYS A 100 21.82 1.13 10.62
C LYS A 100 20.79 0.00 10.66
N SER A 101 19.53 0.32 10.42
CA SER A 101 18.47 -0.66 10.45
C SER A 101 18.61 -1.65 9.29
N PRO A 102 18.46 -2.95 9.55
CA PRO A 102 18.46 -3.97 8.50
C PRO A 102 17.20 -3.93 7.65
N GLY A 103 16.08 -3.35 8.15
CA GLY A 103 14.84 -3.13 7.40
C GLY A 103 14.25 -4.36 6.74
N GLU A 104 13.06 -4.80 7.15
CA GLU A 104 12.49 -6.05 6.63
C GLU A 104 11.26 -5.78 5.79
N PHE A 105 11.18 -6.41 4.62
CA PHE A 105 9.97 -6.45 3.82
C PHE A 105 9.46 -7.88 3.72
N LEU A 106 8.18 -8.03 4.00
CA LEU A 106 7.49 -9.29 4.08
C LEU A 106 6.29 -9.32 3.14
N CYS A 107 6.21 -10.35 2.32
CA CYS A 107 5.05 -10.62 1.49
C CYS A 107 4.74 -12.12 1.51
N PHE A 108 3.48 -12.48 1.28
CA PHE A 108 3.04 -13.87 1.28
C PHE A 108 2.28 -14.21 0.00
N PRO A 109 2.92 -14.18 -1.19
CA PRO A 109 2.25 -14.54 -2.43
C PRO A 109 1.84 -16.02 -2.42
N LYS A 110 0.77 -16.33 -3.14
CA LYS A 110 0.34 -17.70 -3.40
C LYS A 110 1.30 -18.34 -4.41
N VAL A 111 1.87 -19.48 -4.04
CA VAL A 111 2.74 -20.29 -4.88
C VAL A 111 2.03 -21.62 -5.17
N GLY A 112 1.88 -21.96 -6.45
CA GLY A 112 1.17 -23.16 -6.91
C GLY A 112 0.14 -22.86 -8.00
N LYS A 113 -0.69 -23.86 -8.34
CA LYS A 113 -1.76 -23.73 -9.34
C LYS A 113 -3.11 -24.13 -8.76
N GLY A 114 -4.15 -23.37 -9.08
CA GLY A 114 -5.54 -23.64 -8.67
C GLY A 114 -5.71 -23.67 -7.15
N ASP A 115 -6.59 -24.55 -6.67
CA ASP A 115 -6.95 -24.68 -5.25
C ASP A 115 -5.81 -25.18 -4.35
N SER A 116 -4.71 -25.65 -4.93
CA SER A 116 -3.51 -26.07 -4.20
C SER A 116 -2.55 -24.92 -3.87
N ALA A 117 -2.81 -23.70 -4.37
CA ALA A 117 -1.90 -22.58 -4.21
C ALA A 117 -1.85 -22.12 -2.74
N LYS A 118 -0.69 -22.27 -2.11
CA LYS A 118 -0.46 -21.89 -0.72
C LYS A 118 0.38 -20.62 -0.64
N ARG A 119 0.09 -19.78 0.35
CA ARG A 119 0.91 -18.60 0.62
C ARG A 119 2.27 -19.02 1.17
N GLN A 120 3.34 -18.46 0.62
CA GLN A 120 4.71 -18.71 1.06
C GLN A 120 5.40 -17.38 1.38
N PRO A 121 6.27 -17.34 2.41
CA PRO A 121 6.99 -16.13 2.75
C PRO A 121 7.99 -15.74 1.65
N LEU A 122 7.87 -14.50 1.18
CA LEU A 122 8.85 -13.81 0.37
C LEU A 122 9.39 -12.65 1.20
N VAL A 123 10.62 -12.79 1.65
CA VAL A 123 11.30 -11.86 2.56
C VAL A 123 12.47 -11.25 1.82
N TRP A 124 12.62 -9.94 1.95
CA TRP A 124 13.81 -9.22 1.51
C TRP A 124 14.19 -8.17 2.55
N ASN A 125 15.47 -7.95 2.66
CA ASN A 125 16.07 -7.02 3.60
C ASN A 125 16.65 -5.81 2.86
N ARG A 126 16.96 -4.76 3.61
CA ARG A 126 17.71 -3.62 3.09
C ARG A 126 19.07 -4.10 2.57
N GLY A 127 19.38 -3.74 1.33
CA GLY A 127 20.63 -4.12 0.66
C GLY A 127 20.52 -5.34 -0.25
N ASP A 128 19.39 -6.06 -0.26
CA ASP A 128 19.18 -7.18 -1.20
C ASP A 128 19.09 -6.71 -2.66
N PHE A 129 18.77 -5.43 -2.89
CA PHE A 129 18.66 -4.82 -4.21
C PHE A 129 19.60 -3.62 -4.34
N GLU A 130 20.23 -3.50 -5.51
CA GLU A 130 20.99 -2.31 -5.88
C GLU A 130 20.02 -1.13 -6.08
N LEU A 131 20.32 0.00 -5.44
CA LEU A 131 19.51 1.21 -5.57
C LEU A 131 19.57 1.75 -7.00
N LEU A 132 18.55 2.53 -7.37
CA LEU A 132 18.59 3.26 -8.63
C LEU A 132 19.59 4.42 -8.51
N SER A 133 20.33 4.66 -9.59
CA SER A 133 21.12 5.88 -9.72
C SER A 133 20.20 7.10 -9.77
N ARG A 134 20.75 8.28 -9.48
CA ARG A 134 19.98 9.54 -9.51
C ARG A 134 19.34 9.82 -10.88
N ASN A 135 19.99 9.39 -11.96
CA ASN A 135 19.47 9.58 -13.31
C ASN A 135 18.31 8.62 -13.58
N GLU A 136 18.46 7.33 -13.29
CA GLU A 136 17.40 6.33 -13.43
C GLU A 136 16.17 6.70 -12.59
N LEU A 137 16.39 7.17 -11.35
CA LEU A 137 15.31 7.62 -10.48
C LEU A 137 14.60 8.83 -11.10
N ARG A 138 15.33 9.85 -11.56
CA ARG A 138 14.74 11.04 -12.19
C ARG A 138 13.90 10.67 -13.41
N GLU A 139 14.44 9.85 -14.32
CA GLU A 139 13.73 9.41 -15.52
C GLU A 139 12.42 8.70 -15.17
N CYS A 140 12.45 7.82 -14.16
CA CYS A 140 11.25 7.12 -13.69
C CYS A 140 10.21 8.08 -13.09
N LEU A 141 10.63 9.07 -12.32
CA LEU A 141 9.71 10.07 -11.75
C LEU A 141 9.13 10.99 -12.82
N ASP A 142 9.92 11.38 -13.82
CA ASP A 142 9.46 12.20 -14.95
C ASP A 142 8.41 11.43 -15.78
N GLU A 143 8.66 10.15 -16.08
CA GLU A 143 7.69 9.27 -16.76
C GLU A 143 6.40 9.11 -15.94
N PHE A 144 6.52 8.95 -14.62
CA PHE A 144 5.36 8.88 -13.73
C PHE A 144 4.52 10.17 -13.78
N LEU A 145 5.16 11.35 -13.81
CA LEU A 145 4.46 12.63 -13.86
C LEU A 145 3.69 12.79 -15.18
N LEU A 146 4.30 12.42 -16.31
CA LEU A 146 3.64 12.42 -17.62
C LEU A 146 2.43 11.49 -17.63
N ALA A 147 2.59 10.25 -17.15
CA ALA A 147 1.49 9.29 -17.06
C ALA A 147 0.36 9.78 -16.14
N LEU A 148 0.69 10.49 -15.06
CA LEU A 148 -0.30 11.08 -14.15
C LEU A 148 -1.09 12.20 -14.82
N GLU A 149 -0.45 13.05 -15.63
CA GLU A 149 -1.12 14.09 -16.40
C GLU A 149 -2.09 13.49 -17.42
N ASP A 150 -1.67 12.47 -18.16
CA ASP A 150 -2.52 11.74 -19.10
C ASP A 150 -3.72 11.07 -18.39
N ALA A 151 -3.48 10.44 -17.24
CA ALA A 151 -4.53 9.79 -16.46
C ALA A 151 -5.59 10.78 -15.97
N LYS A 152 -5.20 12.00 -15.58
CA LYS A 152 -6.15 13.05 -15.17
C LYS A 152 -7.11 13.42 -16.30
N ILE A 153 -6.60 13.55 -17.53
CA ILE A 153 -7.43 13.86 -18.71
C ILE A 153 -8.49 12.77 -18.93
N ILE A 154 -8.08 11.50 -18.81
CA ILE A 154 -9.00 10.35 -18.96
C ILE A 154 -10.05 10.34 -17.85
N LEU A 155 -9.67 10.60 -16.61
CA LEU A 155 -10.58 10.64 -15.47
C LEU A 155 -11.59 11.79 -15.59
N GLU A 156 -11.14 12.98 -16.02
CA GLU A 156 -12.03 14.11 -16.27
C GLU A 156 -13.04 13.81 -17.39
N ALA A 157 -12.60 13.18 -18.47
CA ALA A 157 -13.48 12.76 -19.56
C ALA A 157 -14.51 11.71 -19.10
N ALA A 158 -14.08 10.74 -18.29
CA ALA A 158 -14.97 9.72 -17.71
C ALA A 158 -15.99 10.34 -16.75
N HIS A 159 -15.57 11.30 -15.92
CA HIS A 159 -16.45 12.00 -14.99
C HIS A 159 -17.50 12.85 -15.73
N ARG A 160 -17.11 13.56 -16.79
CA ARG A 160 -18.04 14.32 -17.64
C ARG A 160 -19.07 13.42 -18.32
N LYS A 161 -18.68 12.24 -18.80
CA LYS A 161 -19.61 11.26 -19.37
C LYS A 161 -20.62 10.75 -18.33
N GLN A 162 -20.16 10.42 -17.12
CA GLN A 162 -21.06 10.00 -16.03
C GLN A 162 -22.05 11.09 -15.62
N GLN A 163 -21.64 12.37 -15.64
CA GLN A 163 -22.55 13.48 -15.36
C GLN A 163 -23.55 13.72 -16.50
N ALA A 164 -23.15 13.50 -17.76
CA ALA A 164 -24.04 13.62 -18.91
C ALA A 164 -25.05 12.46 -19.05
N GLU A 165 -24.71 11.28 -18.53
CA GLU A 165 -25.56 10.08 -18.51
C GLU A 165 -26.37 9.92 -17.20
N ALA A 166 -26.19 10.81 -16.23
CA ALA A 166 -27.03 10.85 -15.04
C ALA A 166 -28.48 11.16 -15.47
N PRO A 167 -29.48 10.32 -15.14
CA PRO A 167 -30.86 10.60 -15.52
C PRO A 167 -31.27 11.92 -14.86
N VAL A 168 -31.82 12.83 -15.67
CA VAL A 168 -32.53 14.01 -15.19
C VAL A 168 -33.59 13.48 -14.24
N VAL A 169 -33.36 13.63 -12.93
CA VAL A 169 -34.38 13.38 -11.93
C VAL A 169 -35.45 14.41 -12.22
N GLU A 170 -36.54 14.00 -12.88
CA GLU A 170 -37.76 14.79 -12.91
C GLU A 170 -38.16 15.02 -11.46
N GLU A 171 -37.86 16.20 -10.95
CA GLU A 171 -38.47 16.71 -9.73
C GLU A 171 -39.97 16.77 -10.00
N LYS A 172 -40.69 15.70 -9.62
CA LYS A 172 -42.14 15.80 -9.45
C LYS A 172 -42.36 16.94 -8.46
N PRO A 173 -43.07 18.02 -8.84
CA PRO A 173 -43.40 19.07 -7.90
C PRO A 173 -44.11 18.42 -6.72
N LEU A 174 -43.68 18.73 -5.50
CA LEU A 174 -44.31 18.24 -4.27
C LEU A 174 -45.81 18.50 -4.37
N GLY A 175 -46.57 17.45 -4.70
CA GLY A 175 -48.01 17.46 -4.60
C GLY A 175 -48.35 17.72 -3.15
N GLU A 176 -49.11 18.79 -2.93
CA GLU A 176 -49.67 19.24 -1.67
C GLU A 176 -50.12 18.05 -0.82
N THR A 177 -49.31 17.69 0.17
CA THR A 177 -49.76 16.85 1.27
C THR A 177 -50.28 17.82 2.31
N PRO A 178 -51.58 17.78 2.69
CA PRO A 178 -52.10 18.69 3.69
C PRO A 178 -51.39 18.39 5.00
N LEU A 179 -50.60 19.36 5.46
CA LEU A 179 -50.10 19.42 6.82
C LEU A 179 -51.33 19.54 7.72
N PHE A 180 -51.53 18.53 8.58
CA PHE A 180 -52.52 18.46 9.66
C PHE A 180 -53.92 17.94 9.31
N ASP A 181 -54.18 16.67 9.63
CA ASP A 181 -55.51 16.20 10.04
C ASP A 181 -55.41 15.69 11.48
N TRP A 182 -55.89 16.50 12.44
CA TRP A 182 -56.21 16.04 13.79
C TRP A 182 -57.74 15.90 13.88
N ARG A 183 -58.22 14.66 13.93
CA ARG A 183 -59.50 14.29 14.55
C ARG A 183 -59.35 12.95 15.23
#